data_AF-A0A2E1K9T7-F1
#
_entry.id   AF-A0A2E1K9T7-F1
#
_cell.length_a   1.000
_cell.length_b   1.000
_cell.length_c   1.000
_cell.angle_alpha   90.00
_cell.angle_beta   90.00
_cell.angle_gamma   90.00
#
_symmetry.space_group_name_H-M   'P 1'
#
loop_
_entity.id
_entity.type
_entity.pdbx_description
1 polymer ?
#
loop_
_entity_poly.entity_id
_entity_poly.type
_entity_poly.pdbx_seq_one_letter_code
_entity_poly.pdbx_strand_id
1 'polypeptide(L)'
;MDKKCSRCTLSICCNSINQKIETPRSKEDFDFLLWQISHAGVNLFKDADGWFLHIATKCDHLSAGGICDIYEKRPMVCRNYTNTYCEFDAPISQTAELFFSTYQELNMYCEKRFKSWSTRFETL
;
A
#
# COMPACT_ATOMS: atom_id res chain seq x y z
N MET A 1 13.14 -18.11 -11.69
CA MET A 1 11.89 -17.35 -11.48
C MET A 1 10.82 -18.32 -11.02
N ASP A 2 10.04 -17.96 -9.99
CA ASP A 2 8.99 -18.82 -9.44
C ASP A 2 7.82 -19.05 -10.43
N LYS A 3 7.12 -20.20 -10.34
CA LYS A 3 5.99 -20.59 -11.22
C LYS A 3 4.80 -19.61 -11.19
N LYS A 4 4.51 -18.98 -10.04
CA LYS A 4 3.44 -17.97 -9.95
C LYS A 4 3.87 -16.68 -10.65
N CYS A 5 5.11 -16.25 -10.41
CA CYS A 5 5.68 -15.06 -11.06
C CYS A 5 5.73 -15.20 -12.58
N SER A 6 6.08 -16.38 -13.11
CA SER A 6 6.10 -16.63 -14.56
C SER A 6 4.72 -16.58 -15.24
N ARG A 7 3.63 -16.67 -14.46
CA ARG A 7 2.24 -16.59 -14.94
C ARG A 7 1.61 -15.20 -14.73
N CYS A 8 2.28 -14.32 -14.02
CA CYS A 8 1.79 -12.98 -13.71
C CYS A 8 2.02 -12.06 -14.93
N THR A 9 1.02 -11.96 -15.81
CA THR A 9 1.09 -11.10 -17.01
C THR A 9 0.93 -9.61 -16.71
N LEU A 10 0.41 -9.27 -15.53
CA LEU A 10 0.21 -7.89 -15.08
C LEU A 10 1.43 -7.31 -14.34
N SER A 11 2.46 -8.12 -14.09
CA SER A 11 3.67 -7.72 -13.35
C SER A 11 3.35 -6.90 -12.09
N ILE A 12 2.40 -7.39 -11.29
CA ILE A 12 1.74 -6.60 -10.23
C ILE A 12 2.76 -5.96 -9.27
N CYS A 13 3.78 -6.72 -8.86
CA CYS A 13 4.84 -6.24 -7.96
C CYS A 13 5.76 -5.16 -8.56
N CYS A 14 5.71 -4.93 -9.87
CA CYS A 14 6.41 -3.84 -10.57
C CYS A 14 5.48 -2.68 -10.93
N ASN A 15 4.19 -2.76 -10.59
CA ASN A 15 3.18 -1.74 -10.81
C ASN A 15 2.64 -1.14 -9.49
N SER A 16 3.32 -1.41 -8.38
CA SER A 16 2.99 -0.83 -7.08
C SER A 16 4.22 -0.71 -6.19
N ILE A 17 4.16 0.21 -5.23
CA ILE A 17 5.04 0.26 -4.06
C ILE A 17 4.19 -0.08 -2.84
N ASN A 18 4.62 -1.08 -2.07
CA ASN A 18 4.07 -1.40 -0.76
C ASN A 18 5.11 -1.01 0.31
N GLN A 19 4.96 0.17 0.89
CA GLN A 19 5.86 0.67 1.92
C GLN A 19 5.26 0.42 3.30
N LYS A 20 5.95 -0.36 4.13
CA LYS A 20 5.61 -0.46 5.55
C LYS A 20 5.83 0.90 6.23
N ILE A 21 4.82 1.37 6.94
CA ILE A 21 4.87 2.60 7.72
C ILE A 21 4.76 2.28 9.21
N GLU A 22 5.15 3.23 10.05
CA GLU A 22 4.91 3.13 11.48
C GLU A 22 3.41 3.05 11.75
N THR A 23 3.02 2.26 12.75
CA THR A 23 1.61 2.15 13.15
C THR A 23 1.11 3.52 13.60
N PRO A 24 0.08 4.12 12.95
CA PRO A 24 -0.48 5.40 13.35
C PRO A 24 -1.20 5.26 14.70
N ARG A 25 -0.85 6.12 15.66
CA ARG A 25 -1.36 6.08 17.05
C ARG A 25 -2.10 7.35 17.42
N SER A 26 -1.63 8.50 16.95
CA SER A 26 -2.14 9.84 17.28
C SER A 26 -3.13 10.36 16.24
N LYS A 27 -3.85 11.45 16.54
CA LYS A 27 -4.73 12.08 15.54
C LYS A 27 -3.90 12.72 14.43
N GLU A 28 -2.76 13.28 14.81
CA GLU A 28 -1.79 13.92 13.93
C GLU A 28 -1.24 12.92 12.91
N ASP A 29 -0.97 11.68 13.33
CA ASP A 29 -0.56 10.60 12.42
C ASP A 29 -1.66 10.36 11.38
N PHE A 30 -2.93 10.29 11.80
CA PHE A 30 -4.05 10.06 10.88
C PHE A 30 -4.35 11.27 9.99
N ASP A 31 -4.16 12.50 10.46
CA ASP A 31 -4.24 13.69 9.61
C ASP A 31 -3.13 13.68 8.54
N PHE A 32 -1.93 13.23 8.88
CA PHE A 32 -0.86 13.04 7.89
C PHE A 32 -1.23 11.96 6.85
N LEU A 33 -1.82 10.85 7.30
CA LEU A 33 -2.32 9.80 6.40
C LEU A 33 -3.47 10.29 5.50
N LEU A 34 -4.35 11.16 6.02
CA LEU A 34 -5.42 11.78 5.23
C LEU A 34 -4.86 12.68 4.13
N TRP A 35 -3.78 13.42 4.39
CA TRP A 35 -3.07 14.14 3.34
C TRP A 35 -2.49 13.18 2.29
N GLN A 36 -1.85 12.08 2.70
CA GLN A 36 -1.26 11.11 1.76
C GLN A 36 -2.31 10.45 0.85
N ILE A 37 -3.39 9.88 1.42
CA ILE A 37 -4.45 9.19 0.66
C ILE A 37 -5.26 10.14 -0.25
N SER A 38 -5.12 11.46 -0.07
CA SER A 38 -5.75 12.44 -0.96
C SER A 38 -5.08 12.53 -2.34
N HIS A 39 -3.97 11.83 -2.56
CA HIS A 39 -3.27 11.80 -3.85
C HIS A 39 -3.69 10.59 -4.68
N ALA A 40 -3.81 10.79 -6.00
CA ALA A 40 -4.21 9.73 -6.92
C ALA A 40 -3.28 8.51 -6.83
N GLY A 41 -3.86 7.31 -6.73
CA GLY A 41 -3.13 6.04 -6.67
C GLY A 41 -2.54 5.71 -5.29
N VAL A 42 -2.70 6.56 -4.28
CA VAL A 42 -2.27 6.27 -2.91
C VAL A 42 -3.42 5.61 -2.14
N ASN A 43 -3.15 4.44 -1.59
CA ASN A 43 -4.05 3.68 -0.74
C ASN A 43 -3.33 3.33 0.57
N LEU A 44 -4.10 3.03 1.61
CA LEU A 44 -3.58 2.59 2.91
C LEU A 44 -4.18 1.23 3.24
N PHE A 45 -3.37 0.32 3.76
CA PHE A 45 -3.88 -0.94 4.25
C PHE A 45 -3.19 -1.38 5.53
N LYS A 46 -3.88 -2.24 6.27
CA LYS A 46 -3.34 -2.90 7.45
C LYS A 46 -3.52 -4.41 7.30
N ASP A 47 -2.46 -5.16 7.57
CA ASP A 47 -2.49 -6.61 7.70
C ASP A 47 -1.84 -7.07 9.02
N ALA A 48 -1.44 -8.34 9.09
CA ALA A 48 -0.77 -8.94 10.24
C ALA A 48 0.63 -8.37 10.49
N ASP A 49 1.31 -7.89 9.45
CA ASP A 49 2.67 -7.33 9.55
C ASP A 49 2.66 -5.84 9.94
N GLY A 50 1.55 -5.13 9.74
CA GLY A 50 1.38 -3.75 10.21
C GLY A 50 0.61 -2.87 9.24
N TRP A 51 0.95 -1.58 9.22
CA TRP A 51 0.37 -0.59 8.32
C TRP A 51 1.27 -0.34 7.13
N PHE A 52 0.65 -0.09 5.98
CA PHE A 52 1.34 0.09 4.72
C PHE A 52 0.70 1.19 3.88
N LEU A 53 1.55 1.94 3.19
CA LEU A 53 1.17 2.71 2.02
C LEU A 53 1.27 1.82 0.78
N HIS A 54 0.20 1.79 0.00
CA HIS A 54 0.16 1.17 -1.32
C HIS A 54 0.05 2.26 -2.38
N ILE A 55 1.09 2.44 -3.17
CA ILE A 55 1.15 3.45 -4.22
C ILE A 55 1.10 2.74 -5.57
N ALA A 56 0.01 2.91 -6.30
CA ALA A 56 -0.16 2.39 -7.65
C ALA A 56 0.69 3.21 -8.63
N THR A 57 1.87 2.71 -8.96
CA THR A 57 2.81 3.36 -9.87
C THR A 57 3.64 2.34 -10.63
N LYS A 58 3.87 2.60 -11.92
CA LYS A 58 4.68 1.73 -12.77
C LYS A 58 6.17 1.92 -12.48
N CYS A 59 6.91 0.83 -12.35
CA CYS A 59 8.37 0.85 -12.31
C CYS A 59 8.96 1.15 -13.70
N ASP A 60 9.91 2.08 -13.77
CA ASP A 60 10.59 2.47 -15.01
C ASP A 60 11.43 1.35 -15.63
N HIS A 61 11.77 0.31 -14.86
CA HIS A 61 12.51 -0.86 -15.33
C HIS A 61 11.61 -2.03 -15.72
N LEU A 62 10.29 -1.83 -15.77
CA LEU A 62 9.35 -2.83 -16.27
C LEU A 62 9.27 -2.75 -17.80
N SER A 63 9.85 -3.75 -18.45
CA SER A 63 9.83 -3.88 -19.92
C SER A 63 8.43 -4.15 -20.47
N ALA A 64 8.27 -3.95 -21.78
CA ALA A 64 7.05 -4.34 -22.49
C ALA A 64 6.75 -5.84 -22.41
N GLY A 65 7.76 -6.68 -22.15
CA GLY A 65 7.60 -8.13 -21.95
C GLY A 65 7.15 -8.53 -20.54
N GLY A 66 6.87 -7.58 -19.65
CA GLY A 66 6.43 -7.85 -18.27
C GLY A 66 7.56 -8.31 -17.33
N ILE A 67 8.81 -8.21 -17.78
CA ILE A 67 9.99 -8.59 -16.99
C ILE A 67 10.81 -7.35 -16.60
N CYS A 68 11.55 -7.46 -15.49
CA CYS A 68 12.41 -6.40 -15.01
C CYS A 68 13.73 -6.35 -15.79
N ASP A 69 14.03 -5.21 -16.42
CA ASP A 69 15.25 -5.00 -17.23
C ASP A 69 16.54 -5.02 -16.41
N ILE A 70 16.43 -4.77 -15.10
CA ILE A 70 17.56 -4.76 -14.18
C ILE A 70 17.52 -5.94 -13.21
N TYR A 71 17.01 -7.11 -13.61
CA TYR A 71 16.76 -8.25 -12.72
C TYR A 71 17.95 -8.58 -11.79
N GLU A 72 19.17 -8.61 -12.32
CA GLU A 72 20.39 -8.89 -11.56
C GLU A 72 20.90 -7.72 -10.72
N LYS A 73 20.38 -6.50 -10.92
CA LYS A 73 20.71 -5.28 -10.17
C LYS A 73 19.53 -4.75 -9.34
N ARG A 74 18.42 -5.50 -9.27
CA ARG A 74 17.21 -5.11 -8.53
C ARG A 74 17.52 -4.78 -7.06
N PRO A 75 16.81 -3.81 -6.45
CA PRO A 75 17.01 -3.44 -5.05
C PRO A 75 16.64 -4.60 -4.11
N MET A 76 17.16 -4.56 -2.88
CA MET A 76 17.00 -5.66 -1.91
C MET A 76 15.53 -5.99 -1.61
N VAL A 77 14.64 -5.01 -1.57
CA VAL A 77 13.19 -5.25 -1.40
C VAL A 77 12.61 -6.15 -2.49
N CYS A 78 13.02 -5.95 -3.75
CA CYS A 78 12.60 -6.79 -4.87
C CYS A 78 13.28 -8.17 -4.86
N ARG A 79 14.48 -8.29 -4.27
CA ARG A 79 15.19 -9.59 -4.12
C ARG A 79 14.56 -10.46 -3.05
N ASN A 80 14.21 -9.83 -1.93
CA ASN A 80 13.67 -10.50 -0.75
C ASN A 80 12.16 -10.75 -0.86
N TYR A 81 11.52 -10.27 -1.94
CA TYR A 81 10.12 -10.52 -2.20
C TYR A 81 9.84 -12.02 -2.30
N THR A 82 8.86 -12.47 -1.52
CA THR A 82 8.26 -13.80 -1.61
C THR A 82 6.84 -13.66 -2.17
N ASN A 83 6.33 -14.70 -2.82
CA ASN A 83 5.01 -14.68 -3.43
C ASN A 83 3.98 -15.51 -2.64
N THR A 84 4.23 -15.73 -1.35
CA THR A 84 3.33 -16.44 -0.44
C THR A 84 1.98 -15.74 -0.35
N TYR A 85 1.99 -14.41 -0.22
CA TYR A 85 0.79 -13.56 -0.16
C TYR A 85 0.81 -12.57 -1.33
N CYS A 86 0.63 -13.11 -2.54
CA CYS A 86 0.73 -12.34 -3.78
C CYS A 86 -0.65 -11.85 -4.22
N GLU A 87 -0.72 -10.60 -4.69
CA GLU A 87 -1.95 -10.01 -5.26
C GLU A 87 -2.47 -10.74 -6.52
N PHE A 88 -1.64 -11.59 -7.11
CA PHE A 88 -2.06 -12.50 -8.17
C PHE A 88 -3.15 -13.48 -7.71
N ASP A 89 -3.16 -13.87 -6.43
CA ASP A 89 -4.15 -14.81 -5.91
C ASP A 89 -5.44 -14.08 -5.49
N ALA A 90 -5.32 -12.93 -4.85
CA ALA A 90 -6.43 -12.05 -4.46
C ALA A 90 -5.91 -10.62 -4.21
N PRO A 91 -6.68 -9.57 -4.54
CA PRO A 91 -6.25 -8.18 -4.35
C PRO A 91 -6.13 -7.81 -2.86
N ILE A 92 -5.23 -6.88 -2.52
CA ILE A 92 -5.03 -6.42 -1.12
C ILE A 92 -6.35 -5.94 -0.50
N SER A 93 -7.21 -5.29 -1.27
CA SER A 93 -8.52 -4.80 -0.80
C SER A 93 -9.46 -5.88 -0.29
N GLN A 94 -9.22 -7.16 -0.61
CA GLN A 94 -10.01 -8.30 -0.14
C GLN A 94 -9.30 -9.12 0.94
N THR A 95 -7.98 -9.01 1.06
CA THR A 95 -7.17 -9.82 1.99
C THR A 95 -6.66 -9.06 3.20
N ALA A 96 -6.58 -7.72 3.11
CA ALA A 96 -6.17 -6.87 4.22
C ALA A 96 -7.24 -6.82 5.31
N GLU A 97 -6.81 -6.62 6.56
CA GLU A 97 -7.71 -6.38 7.70
C GLU A 97 -8.42 -5.02 7.59
N LEU A 98 -7.69 -4.01 7.08
CA LEU A 98 -8.22 -2.70 6.73
C LEU A 98 -7.68 -2.31 5.36
N PHE A 99 -8.51 -1.68 4.55
CA PHE A 99 -8.11 -1.09 3.27
C PHE A 99 -8.86 0.23 3.07
N PHE A 100 -8.13 1.27 2.70
CA PHE A 100 -8.65 2.61 2.43
C PHE A 100 -8.08 3.07 1.09
N SER A 101 -8.97 3.46 0.19
CA SER A 101 -8.64 3.98 -1.15
C SER A 101 -9.04 5.43 -1.35
N THR A 102 -9.76 6.00 -0.38
CA THR A 102 -10.25 7.37 -0.43
C THR A 102 -10.08 8.07 0.90
N TYR A 103 -9.99 9.40 0.84
CA TYR A 103 -10.06 10.27 2.01
C TYR A 103 -11.28 9.95 2.89
N GLN A 104 -12.46 9.77 2.27
CA GLN A 104 -13.72 9.56 2.98
C GLN A 104 -13.70 8.26 3.79
N GLU A 105 -13.19 7.18 3.21
CA GLU A 105 -13.07 5.88 3.91
C GLU A 105 -12.17 5.99 5.14
N LEU A 106 -11.00 6.62 4.99
CA LEU A 106 -10.08 6.82 6.12
C LEU A 106 -10.65 7.78 7.16
N ASN A 107 -11.29 8.87 6.74
CA ASN A 107 -11.89 9.83 7.66
C ASN A 107 -13.02 9.19 8.48
N MET A 108 -13.89 8.38 7.87
CA MET A 108 -14.93 7.62 8.58
C MET A 108 -14.34 6.66 9.61
N TYR A 109 -13.18 6.05 9.31
CA TYR A 109 -12.45 5.25 10.29
C TYR A 109 -11.95 6.10 11.45
N CYS A 110 -11.39 7.28 11.18
CA CYS A 110 -10.91 8.21 12.21
C CYS A 110 -12.04 8.72 13.11
N GLU A 111 -13.20 9.04 12.55
CA GLU A 111 -14.41 9.45 13.28
C GLU A 111 -14.88 8.38 14.27
N LYS A 112 -14.82 7.10 13.88
CA LYS A 112 -15.16 5.97 14.76
C LYS A 112 -14.09 5.72 15.81
N ARG A 113 -12.81 5.92 15.46
CA ARG A 113 -11.66 5.64 16.32
C ARG A 113 -11.46 6.69 17.42
N PHE A 114 -11.66 7.96 17.12
CA PHE A 114 -11.32 9.07 18.03
C PHE A 114 -12.56 9.86 18.44
N LYS A 115 -12.88 9.87 19.74
CA LYS A 115 -14.07 10.56 20.28
C LYS A 115 -14.14 12.06 19.93
N SER A 116 -12.99 12.74 19.85
CA SER A 116 -12.89 14.17 19.53
C SER A 116 -12.26 14.41 18.16
N TRP A 117 -12.56 13.57 17.17
CA TRP A 117 -12.04 13.72 15.81
C TRP A 117 -12.51 15.02 15.14
N SER A 118 -13.78 15.36 15.26
CA SER A 118 -14.38 16.56 14.65
C SER A 118 -13.84 17.87 15.24
N THR A 119 -13.48 17.87 16.51
CA THR A 119 -12.96 19.05 17.23
C THR A 119 -11.43 19.08 17.30
N ARG A 120 -10.73 18.22 16.55
CA ARG A 120 -9.26 18.08 16.63
C ARG A 120 -8.48 19.35 16.26
N PHE A 121 -9.12 20.30 15.59
CA PHE A 121 -8.52 21.57 15.20
C PHE A 121 -8.65 22.66 16.27
N GLU A 122 -9.45 22.45 17.33
CA GLU A 122 -9.72 23.47 18.35
C GLU A 122 -8.59 23.61 19.38
N THR A 123 -7.63 22.68 19.38
CA THR A 123 -6.47 22.67 20.29
C THR A 123 -5.14 22.87 19.57
N LEU A 124 -5.16 23.42 18.35
CA LEU A 124 -3.94 23.81 17.62
C LEU A 124 -3.40 25.16 18.09
#